data_AF-R7XG48-F1
#
_entry.id   AF-R7XG48-F1
#
_cell.length_a   1.000
_cell.length_b   1.000
_cell.length_c   1.000
_cell.angle_alpha   90.00
_cell.angle_beta   90.00
_cell.angle_gamma   90.00
#
_symmetry.space_group_name_H-M   'P 1'
#
loop_
_entity.id
_entity.type
_entity.pdbx_description
1 polymer ?
#
loop_
_entity_poly.entity_id
_entity_poly.type
_entity_poly.pdbx_seq_one_letter_code
_entity_poly.pdbx_strand_id
1 'polypeptide(L)' 'MPTTLILSAMHRLSEICRYKPSQLQSYLDGQKNWLLSEFVAMAPAQFLDEIASEMTGHQIMIPNVRLPN' A
#
# COMPACT_ATOMS: atom_id res chain seq x y z
N MET A 1 5.77 12.27 7.24
CA MET A 1 6.46 11.27 6.40
C MET A 1 5.96 9.81 6.58
N PRO A 2 4.65 9.50 6.70
CA PRO A 2 4.16 8.11 6.62
C PRO A 2 4.04 7.61 5.15
N THR A 3 3.75 8.51 4.22
CA THR A 3 3.67 8.31 2.75
C THR A 3 4.87 7.59 2.16
N THR A 4 6.10 8.05 2.48
CA THR A 4 7.33 7.45 1.96
C THR A 4 7.50 5.98 2.40
N LEU A 5 7.00 5.61 3.59
CA LEU A 5 7.06 4.24 4.08
C LEU A 5 6.08 3.33 3.33
N ILE A 6 4.87 3.80 3.04
CA ILE A 6 3.86 3.05 2.28
C ILE A 6 4.35 2.85 0.84
N LEU A 7 4.85 3.91 0.19
CA LEU A 7 5.43 3.83 -1.15
C LEU A 7 6.59 2.81 -1.19
N SER A 8 7.52 2.90 -0.23
CA SER A 8 8.67 1.98 -0.17
C SER A 8 8.25 0.53 0.08
N ALA A 9 7.26 0.30 0.95
CA ALA A 9 6.75 -1.02 1.26
C ALA A 9 5.99 -1.63 0.09
N MET A 10 5.13 -0.86 -0.58
CA MET A 10 4.42 -1.29 -1.80
C MET A 10 5.39 -1.57 -2.95
N HIS A 11 6.40 -0.72 -3.13
CA HIS A 11 7.44 -0.94 -4.12
C HIS A 11 8.15 -2.27 -3.87
N ARG A 12 8.62 -2.50 -2.63
CA ARG A 12 9.29 -3.74 -2.25
C ARG A 12 8.38 -4.97 -2.37
N LEU A 13 7.10 -4.85 -2.04
CA LEU A 13 6.13 -5.92 -2.21
C LEU A 13 5.98 -6.27 -3.70
N SER A 14 5.88 -5.27 -4.58
CA SER A 14 5.78 -5.48 -6.03
C SER A 14 7.00 -6.21 -6.60
N GLU A 15 8.21 -5.90 -6.12
CA GLU A 15 9.43 -6.58 -6.52
C GLU A 15 9.44 -8.04 -6.07
N ILE A 16 9.04 -8.33 -4.83
CA ILE A 16 8.99 -9.69 -4.31
C ILE A 16 7.95 -10.52 -5.09
N CYS A 17 6.76 -9.97 -5.34
CA CYS A 17 5.74 -10.63 -6.16
C CYS A 17 6.25 -10.98 -7.57
N ARG A 18 7.00 -10.08 -8.21
CA ARG A 18 7.49 -10.26 -9.59
C ARG A 18 8.71 -11.17 -9.68
N TYR A 19 9.69 -10.98 -8.81
CA TYR A 19 11.01 -11.59 -8.95
C TYR A 19 11.25 -12.75 -7.99
N LYS A 20 10.49 -12.85 -6.89
CA LYS A 20 10.70 -13.85 -5.82
C LYS A 20 9.38 -14.42 -5.27
N PRO A 21 8.52 -15.02 -6.10
CA PRO A 21 7.21 -15.51 -5.67
C PRO A 21 7.28 -16.60 -4.59
N SER A 22 8.32 -17.44 -4.58
CA SER A 22 8.54 -18.43 -3.51
C SER A 22 8.83 -17.78 -2.16
N GLN A 23 9.53 -16.65 -2.15
CA GLN A 23 9.77 -15.86 -0.95
C GLN A 23 8.48 -15.20 -0.46
N LEU A 24 7.64 -14.71 -1.38
CA LEU A 24 6.31 -14.20 -1.02
C LEU A 24 5.47 -15.28 -0.35
N GLN A 25 5.44 -16.49 -0.93
CA GLN A 25 4.70 -17.61 -0.37
C GLN A 25 5.14 -17.91 1.07
N SER A 26 6.44 -17.92 1.33
CA SER A 26 6.97 -18.10 2.70
C SER A 26 6.50 -17.01 3.68
N TYR A 27 6.29 -15.77 3.22
CA TYR A 27 5.75 -14.70 4.06
C TYR A 27 4.25 -14.84 4.30
N LEU A 28 3.50 -15.29 3.30
CA LEU A 28 2.07 -15.56 3.40
C LEU A 28 1.74 -16.79 4.26
N ASP A 29 2.62 -17.78 4.28
CA ASP A 29 2.49 -18.98 5.13
C ASP A 29 3.10 -18.78 6.53
N GLY A 30 3.78 -17.66 6.76
CA GLY A 30 4.43 -17.34 8.02
C GLY A 30 3.47 -16.86 9.11
N GLN A 31 3.93 -16.88 10.36
CA GLN A 31 3.15 -16.45 11.54
C GLN A 31 2.72 -14.97 11.51
N LYS A 32 3.32 -14.15 10.66
CA LYS A 32 3.06 -12.71 10.53
C LYS A 32 2.31 -12.36 9.23
N ASN A 33 1.69 -13.34 8.58
CA ASN A 33 0.96 -13.13 7.34
C ASN A 33 -0.15 -12.08 7.48
N TRP A 34 -0.78 -12.01 8.65
CA TRP A 34 -1.85 -11.07 8.98
C TRP A 34 -1.43 -9.63 8.74
N LEU A 35 -0.16 -9.28 9.03
CA LEU A 35 0.36 -7.94 8.83
C LEU A 35 0.46 -7.60 7.34
N LEU A 36 0.90 -8.57 6.52
CA LEU A 36 0.98 -8.40 5.08
C LEU A 36 -0.43 -8.33 4.47
N SER A 37 -1.36 -9.16 4.94
CA SER A 37 -2.76 -9.14 4.53
C SER A 37 -3.44 -7.82 4.86
N GLU A 38 -3.27 -7.31 6.07
CA GLU A 38 -3.80 -6.03 6.51
C GLU A 38 -3.19 -4.86 5.72
N PHE A 39 -1.86 -4.89 5.53
CA PHE A 39 -1.17 -3.89 4.72
C PHE A 39 -1.70 -3.86 3.28
N VAL A 40 -1.84 -5.01 2.63
CA VAL A 40 -2.37 -5.10 1.25
C VAL A 40 -3.85 -4.70 1.18
N ALA A 41 -4.62 -4.88 2.25
CA ALA A 41 -6.02 -4.44 2.28
C ALA A 41 -6.17 -2.92 2.42
N MET A 42 -5.33 -2.27 3.23
CA MET A 42 -5.50 -0.85 3.58
C MET A 42 -4.63 0.12 2.78
N ALA A 43 -3.41 -0.28 2.43
CA ALA A 43 -2.44 0.59 1.78
C ALA A 43 -2.76 1.01 0.32
N PRO A 44 -3.47 0.22 -0.52
CA PRO A 44 -3.66 0.56 -1.93
C PRO A 44 -4.36 1.90 -2.16
N ALA A 45 -5.37 2.23 -1.35
CA ALA A 45 -6.13 3.48 -1.50
C ALA A 45 -5.24 4.70 -1.29
N GLN A 46 -4.44 4.69 -0.21
CA GLN A 46 -3.49 5.76 0.07
C GLN A 46 -2.35 5.80 -0.94
N PHE A 47 -1.82 4.64 -1.34
CA PHE A 47 -0.75 4.55 -2.34
C PHE A 47 -1.15 5.15 -3.69
N LEU A 48 -2.38 4.85 -4.16
CA LEU A 48 -2.88 5.37 -5.43
C LEU A 48 -3.12 6.87 -5.37
N ASP A 49 -3.71 7.37 -4.28
CA ASP A 49 -3.93 8.81 -4.10
C ASP A 49 -2.60 9.58 -4.08
N GLU A 50 -1.59 9.06 -3.38
CA GLU A 50 -0.27 9.68 -3.29
C GLU A 50 0.44 9.69 -4.64
N ILE A 51 0.46 8.57 -5.38
CA ILE A 51 1.06 8.52 -6.72
C ILE A 51 0.34 9.46 -7.67
N ALA A 52 -0.99 9.46 -7.65
CA ALA A 52 -1.75 10.29 -8.57
C ALA A 52 -1.60 11.78 -8.22
N SER A 53 -1.51 12.12 -6.94
CA SER A 53 -1.20 13.48 -6.49
C SER A 53 0.21 13.91 -6.84
N GLU A 54 1.20 13.02 -6.79
CA GLU A 54 2.57 13.32 -7.19
C GLU A 54 2.69 13.48 -8.71
N MET A 55 1.99 12.64 -9.48
CA MET A 55 1.98 12.72 -10.95
C MET A 55 1.26 13.98 -11.48
N THR A 56 0.16 14.38 -10.82
CA THR A 56 -0.71 15.47 -11.31
C THR A 56 -0.45 16.80 -10.62
N GLY A 57 0.24 16.80 -9.47
CA GLY A 57 0.35 17.96 -8.59
C GLY A 57 -0.94 18.34 -7.86
N HIS A 58 -2.00 17.53 -7.95
CA HIS A 58 -3.32 17.80 -7.37
C HIS A 58 -3.71 16.68 -6.39
N GLN A 59 -4.22 17.02 -5.21
CA GLN A 59 -4.75 16.02 -4.29
C GLN A 59 -6.03 15.39 -4.87
N ILE A 60 -6.01 14.07 -5.10
CA ILE A 60 -7.10 13.35 -5.77
C ILE A 60 -8.12 12.78 -4.77
N MET A 61 -7.79 12.78 -3.48
CA MET A 61 -8.54 12.27 -2.33
C MET A 61 -10.03 12.00 -2.63
N ILE A 62 -10.45 10.74 -2.49
CA ILE A 62 -11.88 10.41 -2.37
C ILE A 62 -12.39 11.26 -1.21
N PRO A 63 -13.30 12.23 -1.43
CA PRO A 63 -13.74 13.10 -0.37
C PRO A 63 -14.32 12.22 0.72
N ASN A 64 -13.59 12.08 1.83
CA ASN A 64 -14.09 11.45 3.01
C ASN A 64 -15.28 12.33 3.41
N VAL A 65 -16.50 11.82 3.25
CA VAL A 65 -17.70 12.48 3.73
C VAL A 65 -17.44 12.71 5.21
N ARG A 66 -17.08 13.94 5.57
CA ARG A 66 -17.16 14.38 6.95
C ARG A 66 -18.64 14.31 7.26
N LEU A 67 -19.09 13.26 7.94
CA LEU A 67 -20.41 13.27 8.53
C LEU A 67 -20.47 14.55 9.36
N PRO A 68 -21.38 15.49 9.04
CA PRO A 68 -21.56 16.66 9.88
C PRO A 68 -21.96 16.15 11.27
N ASN A 69 -21.24 16.62 12.29
CA ASN A 69 -21.61 16.43 13.69
C ASN A 69 -23.01 17.00 13.95
#